data_AF-A0A8J6Q4K1-F1
#
_entry.id   AF-A0A8J6Q4K1-F1
#
_cell.length_a   1.000
_cell.length_b   1.000
_cell.length_c   1.000
_cell.angle_alpha   90.00
_cell.angle_beta   90.00
_cell.angle_gamma   90.00
#
_symmetry.space_group_name_H-M   'P 1'
#
loop_
_entity.id
_entity.type
_entity.pdbx_description
1 polymer ?
#
loop_
_entity_poly.entity_id
_entity_poly.type
_entity_poly.pdbx_seq_one_letter_code
_entity_poly.pdbx_strand_id
1 'polypeptide(L)'
;MKLHTILKYIAYALGIAGAILALMIMTSDSEGLIDNILFVTYTVLFIVLALIVIYVVKGLFAGNIKKTLLTVGLFVAVIAISYGISSGTDLDLAQFNAKGLGITEAISKNVGAGLIAFYILSVTAIGATLLSTVKKLLHK
;
A
#
# COMPACT_ATOMS: atom_id res chain seq x y z
N MET A 1 -1.37 19.63 15.20
CA MET A 1 -1.64 20.60 14.11
C MET A 1 -0.44 20.82 13.18
N LYS A 2 0.79 21.10 13.66
CA LYS A 2 1.94 21.37 12.77
C LYS A 2 2.40 20.20 11.88
N LEU A 3 2.31 18.96 12.36
CA LEU A 3 2.81 17.77 11.63
C LEU A 3 1.97 17.43 10.38
N HIS A 4 0.64 17.54 10.47
CA HIS A 4 -0.27 17.29 9.35
C HIS A 4 0.01 18.26 8.18
N THR A 5 0.29 19.52 8.50
CA THR A 5 0.62 20.55 7.51
C THR A 5 1.92 20.23 6.79
N ILE A 6 2.97 19.85 7.53
CA ILE A 6 4.26 19.43 6.96
C ILE A 6 4.12 18.18 6.08
N LEU A 7 3.38 17.16 6.55
CA LEU A 7 3.16 15.94 5.78
C LEU A 7 2.40 16.21 4.47
N LYS A 8 1.41 17.10 4.50
CA LYS A 8 0.65 17.50 3.31
C LYS A 8 1.56 18.14 2.24
N TYR A 9 2.48 19.02 2.65
CA TYR A 9 3.44 19.63 1.72
C TYR A 9 4.46 18.62 1.19
N ILE A 10 4.95 17.71 2.05
CA ILE A 10 5.83 16.62 1.63
C ILE A 10 5.13 15.70 0.63
N ALA A 11 3.86 15.34 0.87
CA ALA A 11 3.07 14.52 -0.03
C ALA A 11 2.83 15.20 -1.40
N TYR A 12 2.57 16.51 -1.42
CA TYR A 12 2.48 17.26 -2.68
C TYR A 12 3.82 17.30 -3.42
N ALA A 13 4.93 17.55 -2.72
CA ALA A 13 6.26 17.56 -3.32
C ALA A 13 6.60 16.19 -3.92
N LEU A 14 6.27 15.10 -3.23
CA LEU A 14 6.44 13.73 -3.71
C LEU A 14 5.53 13.40 -4.90
N GLY A 15 4.29 13.86 -4.90
CA GLY A 15 3.38 13.70 -6.05
C GLY A 15 3.89 14.42 -7.29
N ILE A 16 4.40 15.66 -7.14
CA ILE A 16 5.00 16.43 -8.24
C ILE A 16 6.28 15.74 -8.73
N ALA A 17 7.15 15.29 -7.83
CA ALA A 17 8.36 14.54 -8.20
C ALA A 17 8.01 13.25 -8.96
N GLY A 18 7.00 12.50 -8.52
CA GLY A 18 6.51 11.31 -9.20
C GLY A 18 5.97 11.59 -10.61
N ALA A 19 5.23 12.69 -10.78
CA ALA A 19 4.72 13.10 -12.09
C ALA A 19 5.85 13.52 -13.05
N ILE A 20 6.87 14.23 -12.55
CA ILE A 20 8.05 14.61 -13.33
C ILE A 20 8.81 13.36 -13.78
N LEU A 21 9.03 12.40 -12.87
CA LEU A 21 9.67 11.13 -13.20
C LEU A 21 8.87 10.35 -14.26
N ALA A 22 7.54 10.29 -14.14
CA ALA A 22 6.67 9.64 -15.13
C ALA A 22 6.74 10.30 -16.51
N LEU A 23 6.77 11.64 -16.57
CA LEU A 23 6.97 12.36 -17.82
C LEU A 23 8.34 12.09 -18.42
N MET A 24 9.38 12.00 -17.58
CA MET A 24 10.74 11.66 -18.00
C MET A 24 10.80 10.25 -18.63
N ILE A 25 10.03 9.29 -18.12
CA ILE A 25 9.90 7.95 -18.71
C ILE A 25 9.25 8.02 -20.10
N MET A 26 8.18 8.80 -20.24
CA MET A 26 7.42 8.90 -21.50
C MET A 26 8.20 9.55 -22.64
N THR A 27 9.22 10.36 -22.34
CA THR A 27 9.96 11.15 -23.34
C THR A 27 11.36 10.62 -23.66
N SER A 28 11.78 9.51 -23.07
CA SER A 28 13.17 9.02 -23.16
C SER A 28 13.27 7.66 -23.86
N ASP A 29 14.01 7.58 -24.97
CA ASP A 29 14.24 6.36 -25.77
C ASP A 29 15.54 5.58 -25.42
N SER A 30 16.16 5.85 -24.25
CA SER A 30 17.49 5.31 -23.92
C SER A 30 17.43 4.21 -22.84
N GLU A 31 17.89 2.99 -23.17
CA GLU A 31 17.87 1.82 -22.25
C GLU A 31 18.62 2.05 -20.92
N GLY A 32 19.73 2.79 -20.91
CA GLY A 32 20.47 3.12 -19.68
C GLY A 32 19.76 4.10 -18.74
N LEU A 33 18.69 4.74 -19.20
CA LEU A 33 17.88 5.67 -18.40
C LEU A 33 16.85 4.90 -17.54
N ILE A 34 16.44 3.71 -17.99
CA ILE A 34 15.50 2.83 -17.28
C ILE A 34 16.11 2.38 -15.94
N ASP A 35 17.36 1.93 -15.92
CA ASP A 35 18.05 1.50 -14.69
C ASP A 35 18.22 2.64 -13.68
N ASN A 36 18.60 3.83 -14.16
CA ASN A 36 18.73 5.02 -13.31
C ASN A 36 17.37 5.46 -12.73
N ILE A 37 16.30 5.37 -13.51
CA ILE A 37 14.94 5.66 -13.03
C ILE A 37 14.46 4.62 -12.04
N LEU A 38 14.73 3.33 -12.26
CA LEU A 38 14.40 2.26 -11.30
C LEU A 38 15.09 2.52 -9.96
N PHE A 39 16.36 2.91 -9.98
CA PHE A 39 17.10 3.28 -8.76
C PHE A 39 16.45 4.47 -8.04
N VAL A 40 16.11 5.54 -8.76
CA VAL A 40 15.42 6.71 -8.19
C VAL A 40 14.04 6.33 -7.65
N THR A 41 13.29 5.51 -8.39
CA THR A 41 11.94 5.06 -8.01
C THR A 41 11.97 4.23 -6.72
N TYR A 42 12.90 3.28 -6.61
CA TYR A 42 13.07 2.51 -5.38
C TYR A 42 13.53 3.37 -4.21
N THR A 43 14.39 4.36 -4.45
CA THR A 43 14.84 5.31 -3.42
C THR A 43 13.66 6.15 -2.89
N VAL A 44 12.84 6.69 -3.80
CA VAL A 44 11.64 7.45 -3.45
C VAL A 44 10.63 6.57 -2.71
N LEU A 45 10.38 5.35 -3.20
CA LEU A 45 9.51 4.38 -2.54
C LEU A 45 9.98 4.10 -1.11
N PHE A 46 11.28 3.89 -0.92
CA PHE A 46 11.87 3.66 0.40
C PHE A 46 11.66 4.85 1.34
N ILE A 47 11.90 6.09 0.87
CA ILE A 47 11.67 7.31 1.66
C ILE A 47 10.20 7.44 2.07
N VAL A 48 9.27 7.19 1.13
CA VAL A 48 7.83 7.23 1.41
C VAL A 48 7.46 6.21 2.47
N LEU A 49 7.91 4.96 2.33
CA LEU A 49 7.65 3.91 3.31
C LEU A 49 8.21 4.28 4.68
N ALA A 50 9.44 4.80 4.75
CA ALA A 50 10.05 5.24 6.00
C ALA A 50 9.24 6.37 6.68
N LEU A 51 8.81 7.37 5.92
CA LEU A 51 7.99 8.46 6.45
C LEU A 51 6.62 7.97 6.94
N ILE A 52 5.98 7.06 6.20
CA ILE A 52 4.70 6.45 6.60
C ILE A 52 4.88 5.68 7.91
N VAL A 53 5.92 4.85 8.01
CA VAL A 53 6.20 4.08 9.24
C VAL A 53 6.40 5.00 10.43
N ILE A 54 7.23 6.04 10.29
CA ILE A 54 7.46 7.04 11.36
C ILE A 54 6.14 7.71 11.76
N TYR A 55 5.33 8.12 10.78
CA TYR A 55 4.08 8.83 11.03
C TYR A 55 3.04 7.93 11.71
N VAL A 56 2.88 6.70 11.23
CA VAL A 56 1.99 5.70 11.81
C VAL A 56 2.43 5.43 13.24
N VAL A 57 3.68 5.04 13.47
CA VAL A 57 4.20 4.73 14.81
C VAL A 57 3.99 5.90 15.77
N LYS A 58 4.38 7.11 15.37
CA LYS A 58 4.17 8.32 16.20
C LYS A 58 2.68 8.59 16.47
N GLY A 59 1.82 8.37 15.47
CA GLY A 59 0.38 8.51 15.60
C GLY A 59 -0.26 7.45 16.52
N LEU A 60 0.22 6.21 16.47
CA LEU A 60 -0.24 5.11 17.33
C LEU A 60 0.04 5.41 18.81
N PHE A 61 1.23 5.93 19.13
CA PHE A 61 1.66 6.26 20.49
C PHE A 61 1.11 7.59 21.03
N ALA A 62 0.72 8.53 20.18
CA ALA A 62 0.15 9.81 20.61
C ALA A 62 -1.35 9.72 21.01
N GLY A 63 -2.02 8.63 20.64
CA GLY A 63 -3.47 8.45 20.83
C GLY A 63 -3.88 7.61 22.04
N ASN A 64 -5.16 7.24 22.08
CA ASN A 64 -5.67 6.30 23.09
C ASN A 64 -5.18 4.88 22.77
N ILE A 65 -4.20 4.40 23.55
CA ILE A 65 -3.54 3.11 23.33
C ILE A 65 -4.53 1.94 23.22
N LYS A 66 -5.64 1.93 24.00
CA LYS A 66 -6.63 0.83 23.94
C LYS A 66 -7.34 0.79 22.60
N LYS A 67 -7.79 1.95 22.10
CA LYS A 67 -8.42 2.04 20.78
C LYS A 67 -7.42 1.72 19.68
N THR A 68 -6.20 2.24 19.80
CA THR A 68 -5.11 1.93 18.86
C THR A 68 -4.85 0.42 18.77
N LEU A 69 -4.71 -0.25 19.92
CA LEU A 69 -4.47 -1.70 19.98
C LEU A 69 -5.63 -2.50 19.37
N LEU A 70 -6.87 -2.07 19.60
CA LEU A 70 -8.04 -2.71 19.01
C LEU A 70 -8.02 -2.60 17.48
N THR A 71 -7.78 -1.40 16.94
CA THR A 71 -7.76 -1.17 15.49
C THR A 71 -6.61 -1.91 14.82
N VAL A 72 -5.42 -1.86 15.41
CA VAL A 72 -4.24 -2.60 14.91
C VAL A 72 -4.46 -4.11 15.02
N GLY A 73 -5.02 -4.59 16.13
CA GLY A 73 -5.34 -6.00 16.32
C GLY A 73 -6.34 -6.51 15.28
N LEU A 74 -7.39 -5.72 14.98
CA LEU A 74 -8.37 -6.07 13.95
C LEU A 74 -7.74 -6.11 12.55
N PHE A 75 -6.84 -5.16 12.24
CA PHE A 75 -6.10 -5.15 10.98
C PHE A 75 -5.20 -6.39 10.83
N VAL A 76 -4.47 -6.75 11.90
CA VAL A 76 -3.64 -7.98 11.92
C VAL A 76 -4.50 -9.23 11.80
N ALA A 77 -5.68 -9.26 12.42
CA ALA A 77 -6.61 -10.38 12.29
C ALA A 77 -7.06 -10.57 10.83
N VAL A 78 -7.36 -9.49 10.10
CA VAL A 78 -7.67 -9.57 8.66
C VAL A 78 -6.51 -10.16 7.89
N ILE A 79 -5.27 -9.68 8.12
CA ILE A 79 -4.08 -10.22 7.46
C ILE A 79 -3.91 -11.71 7.75
N ALA A 80 -4.08 -12.13 9.01
CA ALA A 80 -3.95 -13.53 9.41
C ALA A 80 -4.99 -14.41 8.71
N ILE A 81 -6.25 -13.96 8.64
CA ILE A 81 -7.32 -14.66 7.92
C ILE A 81 -6.99 -14.73 6.42
N SER A 82 -6.58 -13.62 5.82
CA SER A 82 -6.21 -13.58 4.40
C SER A 82 -5.04 -14.49 4.07
N TYR A 83 -4.03 -14.56 4.94
CA TYR A 83 -2.90 -15.48 4.78
C TYR A 83 -3.30 -16.95 4.95
N GLY A 84 -4.24 -17.24 5.86
CA GLY A 84 -4.76 -18.59 6.07
C GLY A 84 -5.60 -19.10 4.90
N ILE A 85 -6.36 -18.21 4.24
CA ILE A 85 -7.19 -18.55 3.07
C ILE A 85 -6.36 -18.56 1.78
N SER A 86 -5.32 -17.72 1.69
CA SER A 86 -4.50 -17.67 0.48
C SER A 86 -3.75 -18.98 0.24
N SER A 87 -3.79 -19.43 -1.01
CA SER A 87 -2.97 -20.52 -1.50
C SER A 87 -1.93 -20.01 -2.50
N GLY A 88 -0.78 -20.68 -2.54
CA GLY A 88 0.32 -20.37 -3.46
C GLY A 88 0.27 -21.18 -4.75
N THR A 89 -0.60 -22.18 -4.82
CA THR A 89 -0.72 -23.15 -5.92
C THR A 89 -1.84 -22.82 -6.89
N ASP A 90 -2.61 -21.77 -6.62
CA ASP A 90 -3.79 -21.39 -7.43
C ASP A 90 -3.41 -20.80 -8.80
N LEU A 91 -2.13 -20.48 -8.98
CA LEU A 91 -1.58 -19.89 -10.19
C LEU A 91 -0.50 -20.81 -10.78
N ASP A 92 -0.56 -21.04 -12.09
CA ASP A 92 0.48 -21.78 -12.80
C ASP A 92 1.78 -20.95 -12.84
N LEU A 93 2.70 -21.31 -11.95
CA LEU A 93 3.99 -20.62 -11.78
C LEU A 93 4.95 -20.91 -12.93
N ALA A 94 4.70 -21.93 -13.77
CA ALA A 94 5.58 -22.29 -14.88
C ALA A 94 5.69 -21.14 -15.90
N GLN A 95 4.62 -20.40 -16.11
CA GLN A 95 4.56 -19.29 -17.07
C GLN A 95 5.38 -18.07 -16.60
N PHE A 96 5.42 -17.83 -15.29
CA PHE A 96 6.24 -16.79 -14.67
C PHE A 96 7.71 -17.19 -14.61
N ASN A 97 7.97 -18.46 -14.29
CA ASN A 97 9.33 -19.00 -14.25
C ASN A 97 9.96 -19.16 -15.63
N ALA A 98 9.16 -19.40 -16.68
CA ALA A 98 9.61 -19.35 -18.07
C ALA A 98 10.09 -17.95 -18.50
N LYS A 99 9.61 -16.88 -17.83
CA LYS A 99 10.11 -15.50 -18.00
C LYS A 99 11.33 -15.19 -17.12
N GLY A 100 11.88 -16.18 -16.42
CA GLY A 100 13.05 -16.03 -15.55
C GLY A 100 12.76 -15.39 -14.18
N LEU A 101 11.50 -15.28 -13.77
CA LEU A 101 11.11 -14.53 -12.56
C LEU A 101 11.33 -15.28 -11.24
N GLY A 102 11.59 -16.59 -11.27
CA GLY A 102 11.91 -17.37 -10.06
C GLY A 102 10.83 -17.33 -8.97
N ILE A 103 9.55 -17.22 -9.35
CA ILE A 103 8.41 -17.15 -8.43
C ILE A 103 8.19 -18.52 -7.81
N THR A 104 8.35 -18.57 -6.48
CA THR A 104 8.03 -19.74 -5.66
C THR A 104 6.59 -19.69 -5.16
N GLU A 105 6.06 -20.83 -4.74
CA GLU A 105 4.73 -20.93 -4.11
C GLU A 105 4.59 -20.02 -2.90
N ALA A 106 5.68 -19.82 -2.13
CA ALA A 106 5.68 -18.91 -0.99
C ALA A 106 5.51 -17.44 -1.40
N ILE A 107 6.17 -17.02 -2.48
CA ILE A 107 6.02 -15.66 -3.02
C ILE A 107 4.59 -15.47 -3.53
N SER A 108 4.09 -16.45 -4.30
CA SER A 108 2.70 -16.46 -4.81
C SER A 108 1.67 -16.35 -3.68
N LYS A 109 1.83 -17.16 -2.62
CA LYS A 109 0.96 -17.15 -1.44
C LYS A 109 0.99 -15.80 -0.71
N ASN A 110 2.17 -15.19 -0.55
CA ASN A 110 2.28 -13.90 0.13
C ASN A 110 1.57 -12.78 -0.65
N VAL A 111 1.71 -12.80 -1.98
CA VAL A 111 1.02 -11.84 -2.87
C VAL A 111 -0.49 -12.07 -2.84
N GLY A 112 -0.94 -13.33 -2.96
CA GLY A 112 -2.35 -13.70 -2.85
C GLY A 112 -2.97 -13.28 -1.51
N ALA A 113 -2.26 -13.49 -0.40
CA ALA A 113 -2.69 -13.06 0.92
C ALA A 113 -2.85 -11.54 1.01
N GLY A 114 -1.91 -10.79 0.43
CA GLY A 114 -1.99 -9.34 0.34
C GLY A 114 -3.20 -8.87 -0.48
N LEU A 115 -3.49 -9.54 -1.59
CA LEU A 115 -4.63 -9.24 -2.46
C LEU A 115 -5.97 -9.49 -1.74
N ILE A 116 -6.11 -10.64 -1.08
CA ILE A 116 -7.30 -10.99 -0.31
C ILE A 116 -7.51 -9.98 0.84
N ALA A 117 -6.46 -9.62 1.57
CA ALA A 117 -6.53 -8.63 2.63
C ALA A 117 -6.98 -7.27 2.09
N PHE A 118 -6.43 -6.86 0.95
CA PHE A 118 -6.82 -5.63 0.27
C PHE A 118 -8.30 -5.64 -0.12
N TYR A 119 -8.81 -6.73 -0.69
CA TYR A 119 -10.22 -6.83 -1.08
C TYR A 119 -11.17 -6.77 0.13
N ILE A 120 -10.88 -7.50 1.20
CA ILE A 120 -11.68 -7.46 2.44
C ILE A 120 -11.76 -6.03 2.98
N LEU A 121 -10.61 -5.37 3.10
CA LEU A 121 -10.53 -4.01 3.62
C LEU A 121 -11.21 -3.00 2.69
N SER A 122 -11.05 -3.15 1.39
CA SER A 122 -11.63 -2.25 0.38
C SER A 122 -13.15 -2.32 0.39
N VAL A 123 -13.73 -3.53 0.36
CA VAL A 123 -15.19 -3.72 0.43
C VAL A 123 -15.75 -3.15 1.73
N THR A 124 -15.07 -3.43 2.86
CA THR A 124 -15.48 -2.91 4.17
C THR A 124 -15.43 -1.38 4.22
N ALA A 125 -14.37 -0.77 3.67
CA ALA A 125 -14.21 0.68 3.63
C ALA A 125 -15.27 1.35 2.75
N ILE A 126 -15.52 0.80 1.56
CA ILE A 126 -16.57 1.29 0.66
C ILE A 126 -17.94 1.17 1.34
N GLY A 127 -18.26 0.02 1.94
CA GLY A 127 -19.51 -0.18 2.66
C GLY A 127 -19.67 0.81 3.84
N ALA A 128 -18.64 0.97 4.66
CA ALA A 128 -18.66 1.89 5.80
C ALA A 128 -18.85 3.36 5.36
N THR A 129 -18.18 3.79 4.30
CA THR A 129 -18.29 5.15 3.78
C THR A 129 -19.66 5.43 3.15
N LEU A 130 -20.23 4.46 2.42
CA LEU A 130 -21.58 4.55 1.87
C LEU A 130 -22.63 4.62 2.98
N LEU A 131 -22.58 3.72 3.96
CA LEU A 131 -23.50 3.72 5.11
C LEU A 131 -23.41 5.02 5.91
N SER A 132 -22.19 5.53 6.14
CA SER A 132 -21.98 6.82 6.78
C SER A 132 -22.61 7.97 5.99
N THR A 133 -22.50 7.94 4.65
CA THR A 133 -23.07 8.97 3.77
C THR A 133 -24.58 8.91 3.75
N VAL A 134 -25.18 7.72 3.59
CA VAL A 134 -26.63 7.52 3.64
C VAL A 134 -27.19 7.93 5.00
N LYS A 135 -26.55 7.54 6.10
CA LYS A 135 -26.99 7.91 7.45
C LYS A 135 -26.97 9.42 7.66
N LYS A 136 -25.99 10.15 7.10
CA LYS A 136 -25.95 11.63 7.13
C LYS A 136 -27.06 12.28 6.31
N LEU A 137 -27.46 11.66 5.20
CA LEU A 137 -28.56 12.15 4.36
C LEU A 137 -29.94 11.86 4.98
N LEU A 138 -30.08 10.72 5.66
CA LEU A 138 -31.32 10.32 6.36
C LEU A 138 -31.50 11.02 7.72
N HIS A 139 -30.42 11.29 8.45
CA HIS A 139 -30.44 12.12 9.66
C HIS A 139 -30.19 13.61 9.33
N LYS A 140 -30.99 14.14 8.40
CA LYS A 140 -31.23 15.58 8.35
C LYS A 140 -32.39 15.94 9.27
#